data_AF-A0A7S0P5V5-F1
#
_entry.id   AF-A0A7S0P5V5-F1
#
_cell.length_a   1.000
_cell.length_b   1.000
_cell.length_c   1.000
_cell.angle_alpha   90.00
_cell.angle_beta   90.00
_cell.angle_gamma   90.00
#
_symmetry.space_group_name_H-M   'P 1'
#
loop_
_entity.id
_entity.type
_entity.pdbx_description
1 polymer ?
#
loop_
_entity_poly.entity_id
_entity_poly.type
_entity_poly.pdbx_seq_one_letter_code
_entity_poly.pdbx_strand_id
1 'polypeptide(L)'
;ILRHTVFAHFVAGETEKTIAPTLAALREKGVGGILDYAAEADLEKGHQDLAAPGANQPSRVYPYEGEDACDANLRIFLDAVDAVHATTPEGFAAVHATTPK
;
A
#
# COMPACT_ATOMS: atom_id res chain seq x y z
N ILE A 1 12.04 -16.92 9.84
CA ILE A 1 11.78 -16.58 11.26
C ILE A 1 10.88 -15.35 11.36
N LEU A 2 11.25 -14.19 10.80
CA LEU A 2 10.45 -12.95 10.90
C LEU A 2 8.99 -13.06 10.41
N ARG A 3 8.73 -13.81 9.33
CA ARG A 3 7.38 -13.95 8.76
C ARG A 3 6.33 -14.52 9.72
N HIS A 4 6.72 -15.24 10.77
CA HIS A 4 5.78 -15.84 11.74
C HIS A 4 5.74 -15.11 13.08
N THR A 5 6.30 -13.90 13.16
CA THR A 5 6.29 -13.10 14.41
C THR A 5 5.22 -12.01 14.33
N VAL A 6 5.48 -10.86 14.97
CA VAL A 6 4.67 -9.64 14.87
C VAL A 6 4.38 -9.26 13.42
N PHE A 7 5.28 -9.57 12.47
CA PHE A 7 5.07 -9.32 11.04
C PHE A 7 3.75 -9.91 10.50
N ALA A 8 3.40 -11.14 10.86
CA ALA A 8 2.17 -11.81 10.41
C ALA A 8 0.89 -11.16 10.96
N HIS A 9 1.00 -10.29 11.97
CA HIS A 9 -0.16 -9.56 12.48
C HIS A 9 -0.54 -8.39 11.56
N PHE A 10 0.40 -7.90 10.75
CA PHE A 10 0.21 -6.74 9.88
C PHE A 10 0.19 -7.12 8.40
N VAL A 11 0.84 -8.22 8.01
CA VAL A 11 0.99 -8.60 6.60
C VAL A 11 0.27 -9.92 6.35
N ALA A 12 -0.81 -9.86 5.56
CA ALA A 12 -1.61 -11.02 5.21
C ALA A 12 -0.96 -11.93 4.16
N GLY A 13 -0.03 -11.41 3.36
CA GLY A 13 0.59 -12.08 2.22
C GLY A 13 1.24 -11.10 1.24
N GLU A 14 1.85 -11.62 0.18
CA GLU A 14 2.53 -10.82 -0.87
C GLU A 14 1.78 -10.82 -2.21
N THR A 15 0.87 -11.76 -2.40
CA THR A 15 0.06 -11.93 -3.60
C THR A 15 -1.39 -12.24 -3.23
N GLU A 16 -2.31 -12.00 -4.17
CA GLU A 16 -3.72 -12.37 -4.08
C GLU A 16 -3.94 -13.79 -3.50
N LYS A 17 -3.22 -14.78 -4.01
CA LYS A 17 -3.35 -16.18 -3.57
C LYS A 17 -2.93 -16.39 -2.13
N THR A 18 -1.92 -15.64 -1.68
CA THR A 18 -1.36 -15.78 -0.33
C THR A 18 -2.17 -15.03 0.73
N ILE A 19 -2.87 -13.95 0.36
CA ILE A 19 -3.72 -13.20 1.28
C ILE A 19 -5.09 -13.87 1.50
N ALA A 20 -5.59 -14.63 0.52
CA ALA A 20 -6.93 -15.21 0.54
C ALA A 20 -7.27 -16.06 1.79
N PRO A 21 -6.38 -16.95 2.29
CA PRO A 21 -6.68 -17.74 3.49
C PRO A 21 -6.87 -16.87 4.75
N THR A 22 -6.06 -15.82 4.88
CA THR A 22 -6.14 -14.87 6.01
C THR A 22 -7.47 -14.12 5.98
N LEU A 23 -7.88 -13.64 4.80
CA LEU A 23 -9.14 -12.93 4.63
C LEU A 23 -10.35 -13.84 4.87
N ALA A 24 -10.31 -15.10 4.41
CA ALA A 24 -11.35 -16.08 4.69
C ALA A 24 -11.51 -16.32 6.20
N ALA A 25 -10.41 -16.52 6.93
CA ALA A 25 -10.42 -16.75 8.37
C ALA A 25 -10.93 -15.53 9.18
N LEU A 26 -10.69 -14.31 8.71
CA LEU A 26 -11.28 -13.10 9.29
C LEU A 26 -12.79 -13.03 9.03
N ARG A 27 -13.20 -13.36 7.81
CA ARG A 27 -14.61 -13.30 7.39
C ARG A 27 -15.48 -14.34 8.11
N GLU A 28 -14.96 -15.53 8.36
CA GLU A 28 -15.60 -16.54 9.21
C GLU A 28 -15.91 -16.03 10.62
N LYS A 29 -15.14 -15.06 11.10
CA LYS A 29 -15.34 -14.40 12.41
C LYS A 29 -16.18 -13.13 12.31
N GLY A 30 -16.77 -12.84 11.15
CA GLY A 30 -17.56 -11.62 10.91
C GLY A 30 -16.73 -10.35 10.77
N VAL A 31 -15.41 -10.48 10.56
CA VAL A 31 -14.49 -9.33 10.40
C VAL A 31 -14.23 -9.11 8.91
N GLY A 32 -14.65 -7.96 8.40
CA GLY A 32 -14.27 -7.48 7.07
C GLY A 32 -12.83 -6.96 7.05
N GLY A 33 -12.28 -6.77 5.84
CA GLY A 33 -10.91 -6.27 5.67
C GLY A 33 -10.87 -5.07 4.74
N ILE A 34 -10.02 -4.11 5.10
CA ILE A 34 -9.49 -3.12 4.15
C ILE A 34 -8.12 -3.63 3.76
N LEU A 35 -7.88 -3.81 2.47
CA LEU A 35 -6.60 -4.28 1.96
C LEU A 35 -5.71 -3.07 1.69
N ASP A 36 -4.70 -2.89 2.54
CA ASP A 36 -3.69 -1.84 2.42
C ASP A 36 -2.49 -2.38 1.65
N TYR A 37 -2.37 -1.97 0.38
CA TYR A 37 -1.32 -2.47 -0.50
C TYR A 37 -0.03 -1.67 -0.25
N ALA A 38 0.85 -2.21 0.60
CA ALA A 38 2.11 -1.59 0.99
C ALA A 38 3.22 -1.71 -0.06
N ALA A 39 2.90 -1.46 -1.32
CA ALA A 39 3.91 -1.37 -2.39
C ALA A 39 4.45 0.06 -2.43
N GLU A 40 5.73 0.20 -2.13
CA GLU A 40 6.44 1.48 -2.13
C GLU A 40 7.32 1.55 -3.39
N ALA A 41 7.31 2.69 -4.08
CA ALA A 41 8.30 2.95 -5.12
C ALA A 41 9.65 3.23 -4.44
N ASP A 42 10.69 2.47 -4.79
CA ASP A 42 12.07 2.72 -4.35
C ASP A 42 12.58 4.00 -5.03
N LEU A 43 12.22 5.18 -4.51
CA LEU A 43 12.85 6.42 -4.92
C LEU A 43 14.17 6.60 -4.17
N GLU A 44 15.29 6.64 -4.90
CA GLU A 44 16.58 7.00 -4.33
C GLU A 44 16.52 8.45 -3.80
N LYS A 45 16.37 8.58 -2.48
CA LYS A 45 16.56 9.77 -1.62
C LYS A 45 16.91 11.08 -2.36
N GLY A 46 15.89 11.68 -2.99
CA GLY A 46 15.98 13.01 -3.63
C GLY A 46 15.00 14.02 -3.06
N HIS A 47 14.34 13.72 -1.92
CA HIS A 47 13.34 14.64 -1.36
C HIS A 47 14.00 15.87 -0.73
N GLN A 48 13.36 17.02 -0.93
CA GLN A 48 13.68 18.25 -0.23
C GLN A 48 12.62 18.49 0.84
N ASP A 49 13.07 18.74 2.06
CA ASP A 49 12.20 19.18 3.15
C ASP A 49 11.94 20.68 3.01
N LEU A 50 10.73 21.04 2.60
CA LEU A 50 10.26 22.42 2.64
C LEU A 50 9.63 22.69 4.01
N ALA A 51 10.32 23.46 4.85
CA ALA A 51 9.76 24.01 6.07
C ALA A 51 9.26 25.44 5.81
N ALA A 52 7.94 25.64 5.78
CA ALA A 52 7.40 26.99 5.81
C ALA A 52 7.75 27.67 7.15
N PRO A 53 8.03 28.99 7.18
CA PRO A 53 8.30 29.70 8.44
C PRO A 53 7.11 29.53 9.40
N GLY A 54 7.36 28.89 10.56
CA GLY A 54 6.33 28.60 11.56
C GLY A 54 5.64 27.24 11.43
N ALA A 55 6.03 26.40 10.46
CA ALA A 55 5.55 25.02 10.37
C ALA A 55 6.32 24.11 11.35
N ASN A 56 5.57 23.33 12.14
CA ASN A 56 6.15 22.37 13.08
C ASN A 56 6.54 21.03 12.42
N GLN A 57 6.18 20.83 11.15
CA GLN A 57 6.61 19.68 10.36
C GLN A 57 6.97 20.11 8.93
N PRO A 58 8.11 19.64 8.39
CA PRO A 58 8.48 19.89 7.01
C PRO A 58 7.55 19.12 6.06
N SER A 59 7.25 19.71 4.91
CA SER A 59 6.61 19.02 3.79
C SER A 59 7.70 18.45 2.88
N ARG A 60 7.62 17.17 2.55
CA ARG A 60 8.55 16.53 1.62
C ARG A 60 8.11 16.82 0.19
N VAL A 61 9.04 17.33 -0.61
CA VAL A 61 8.86 17.50 -2.06
C VAL A 61 9.78 16.54 -2.78
N TYR A 62 9.19 15.74 -3.67
CA TYR A 62 9.91 14.79 -4.50
C TYR A 62 10.03 15.35 -5.92
N PRO A 63 11.15 15.10 -6.61
CA PRO A 63 11.28 15.48 -8.00
C PRO A 63 10.24 14.75 -8.84
N TYR A 64 9.53 15.49 -9.69
CA TYR A 64 8.63 14.90 -10.67
C TYR A 64 9.44 14.50 -11.91
N GLU A 65 9.67 13.20 -12.07
CA GLU A 65 10.46 12.67 -13.19
C GLU A 65 9.67 12.60 -14.50
N GLY A 66 8.35 12.36 -14.44
CA GLY A 66 7.44 12.30 -15.58
C GLY A 66 6.25 11.35 -15.37
N GLU A 67 5.36 11.29 -16.36
CA GLU A 67 4.13 10.47 -16.31
C GLU A 67 4.44 8.96 -16.31
N ASP A 68 5.57 8.53 -16.87
CA ASP A 68 5.95 7.10 -16.91
C ASP A 68 6.04 6.49 -15.49
N ALA A 69 6.54 7.27 -14.52
CA ALA A 69 6.59 6.86 -13.11
C ALA A 69 5.19 6.84 -12.47
N CYS A 70 4.31 7.76 -12.89
CA CYS A 70 2.91 7.78 -12.48
C CYS A 70 2.17 6.53 -13.01
N ASP A 71 2.39 6.16 -14.27
CA ASP A 71 1.79 5.00 -14.92
C ASP A 71 2.26 3.68 -14.26
N ALA A 72 3.53 3.59 -13.88
CA ALA A 72 4.05 2.45 -13.12
C ALA A 72 3.37 2.32 -11.74
N ASN A 73 3.16 3.43 -11.04
CA ASN A 73 2.44 3.44 -9.77
C ASN A 73 0.95 3.11 -9.94
N LEU A 74 0.32 3.58 -11.02
CA LEU A 74 -1.06 3.24 -11.35
C LEU A 74 -1.25 1.73 -11.48
N ARG A 75 -0.27 1.02 -12.05
CA ARG A 75 -0.32 -0.45 -12.17
C ARG A 75 -0.49 -1.13 -10.81
N ILE A 76 0.21 -0.64 -9.79
CA ILE A 76 0.11 -1.14 -8.41
C ILE A 76 -1.32 -0.96 -7.87
N PHE A 77 -1.94 0.20 -8.12
CA PHE A 77 -3.31 0.45 -7.68
C PHE A 77 -4.31 -0.48 -8.37
N LEU A 78 -4.13 -0.75 -9.66
CA LEU A 78 -4.96 -1.70 -10.40
C LEU A 78 -4.80 -3.11 -9.84
N ASP A 79 -3.57 -3.54 -9.57
CA ASP A 79 -3.31 -4.86 -8.99
C ASP A 79 -3.94 -4.98 -7.58
N ALA A 80 -3.96 -3.91 -6.79
CA ALA A 80 -4.65 -3.87 -5.50
C ALA A 80 -6.17 -4.02 -5.63
N VAL A 81 -6.78 -3.32 -6.61
CA VAL A 81 -8.21 -3.43 -6.91
C VAL A 81 -8.56 -4.84 -7.38
N ASP A 82 -7.78 -5.42 -8.28
CA ASP A 82 -7.97 -6.78 -8.78
C ASP A 82 -7.86 -7.81 -7.64
N ALA A 83 -6.87 -7.65 -6.75
CA ALA A 83 -6.69 -8.53 -5.60
C ALA A 83 -7.87 -8.44 -4.62
N VAL A 84 -8.41 -7.25 -4.37
CA VAL A 84 -9.62 -7.09 -3.54
C VAL A 84 -10.80 -7.75 -4.23
N HIS A 85 -11.04 -7.48 -5.51
CA HIS A 85 -12.14 -8.08 -6.26
C HIS A 85 -12.12 -9.62 -6.20
N ALA A 86 -10.94 -10.21 -6.40
CA ALA A 86 -10.77 -11.66 -6.43
C ALA A 86 -10.93 -12.33 -5.06
N THR A 87 -10.57 -11.63 -3.97
CA THR A 87 -10.56 -12.23 -2.62
C THR A 87 -11.75 -11.83 -1.76
N THR A 88 -12.25 -10.61 -1.93
CA THR A 88 -13.38 -10.03 -1.19
C THR A 88 -14.17 -9.12 -2.13
N PRO A 89 -15.19 -9.64 -2.86
CA PRO A 89 -15.93 -8.87 -3.86
C PRO A 89 -16.57 -7.57 -3.36
N GLU A 90 -16.93 -7.51 -2.08
CA GLU A 90 -17.47 -6.32 -1.39
C GLU A 90 -16.42 -5.62 -0.50
N GLY A 91 -15.15 -5.89 -0.76
CA GLY A 91 -14.01 -5.39 0.02
C GLY A 91 -13.57 -4.01 -0.41
N PHE A 92 -12.67 -3.42 0.37
CA PHE A 92 -12.11 -2.10 0.10
C PHE A 92 -10.60 -2.19 -0.10
N ALA A 93 -10.09 -1.50 -1.11
CA ALA A 93 -8.65 -1.26 -1.28
C ALA A 93 -8.31 0.12 -0.70
N ALA A 94 -7.27 0.18 0.12
CA ALA A 94 -6.64 1.44 0.50
C ALA A 94 -5.46 1.70 -0.45
N VAL A 95 -5.47 2.86 -1.11
CA VAL A 95 -4.42 3.28 -2.05
C VAL A 95 -3.90 4.66 -1.66
N HIS A 96 -2.59 4.83 -1.76
CA HIS A 96 -1.93 6.11 -1.50
C HIS A 96 -1.58 6.76 -2.84
N ALA A 97 -2.41 7.71 -3.28
CA ALA A 97 -2.31 8.34 -4.61
C ALA A 97 -0.98 9.07 -4.87
N THR A 98 -0.21 9.35 -3.83
CA THR A 98 1.03 10.13 -3.95
C THR A 98 2.26 9.32 -4.30
N THR A 99 2.29 7.98 -4.13
CA THR A 99 3.49 7.10 -4.18
C THR A 99 4.81 7.79 -4.58
N PRO A 100 5.47 8.43 -3.59
CA PRO A 100 6.71 7.84 -3.09
C PRO A 100 6.78 7.74 -1.56
N LYS A 101 7.81 7.02 -1.09
CA LYS A 101 8.42 7.28 0.22
C LYS A 101 9.73 8.03 0.08
#